data_AF-A0A842V016-F1
#
_entry.id   AF-A0A842V016-F1
#
_cell.length_a   1.000
_cell.length_b   1.000
_cell.length_c   1.000
_cell.angle_alpha   90.00
_cell.angle_beta   90.00
_cell.angle_gamma   90.00
#
_symmetry.space_group_name_H-M   'P 1'
#
loop_
_entity.id
_entity.type
_entity.pdbx_description
1 polymer ?
#
loop_
_entity_poly.entity_id
_entity_poly.type
_entity_poly.pdbx_seq_one_letter_code
_entity_poly.pdbx_strand_id
1 'polypeptide(L)'
;MKNVTVFIGIALLVLVFMSGCKQAGSEEEAERTAQKLGLSFQNKEYGDAYVLFTQDLKDKKDSAEFVTYLETLEPDSYPIFDKVVMDTDTTAYAYYKDSESGENIPPVKMVWAEDRWRIDGFKDFFEQSCMENCSDDGDECTEEVCDASTEYLCEHRPIPGCAHEGDSCNISADCGEDMDCIDGSCLVVECYEDTDCGGDKICYDYVCLEDIPCSKNADCPDEQPYCRDGYCKKDQCKDDDDCPTSIPYCLDNSCYMTECLDDSHCEWKEDECEDHCETADGVLVDVYCSSSGDCRCDCDLL
;
A
#
# COMPACT_ATOMS: atom_id res chain seq x y z
N MET A 1 42.27 -65.60 -73.83
CA MET A 1 41.20 -64.70 -74.32
C MET A 1 39.90 -65.22 -73.75
N LYS A 2 39.54 -64.81 -72.53
CA LYS A 2 38.55 -63.75 -72.23
C LYS A 2 37.23 -63.94 -72.99
N ASN A 3 36.20 -64.41 -72.30
CA ASN A 3 34.90 -63.75 -72.25
C ASN A 3 34.06 -64.31 -71.08
N VAL A 4 34.16 -63.59 -69.97
CA VAL A 4 33.27 -63.65 -68.82
C VAL A 4 31.95 -63.04 -69.28
N THR A 5 30.90 -63.86 -69.40
CA THR A 5 29.55 -63.35 -69.66
C THR A 5 28.89 -63.12 -68.32
N VAL A 6 29.03 -61.88 -67.85
CA VAL A 6 28.28 -61.28 -66.76
C VAL A 6 26.84 -61.12 -67.23
N PHE A 7 25.93 -61.99 -66.80
CA PHE A 7 24.51 -61.68 -66.79
C PHE A 7 24.12 -61.29 -65.38
N ILE A 8 24.10 -59.96 -65.21
CA ILE A 8 23.42 -59.22 -64.17
C ILE A 8 21.96 -59.65 -64.21
N GLY A 9 21.64 -60.68 -63.43
CA GLY A 9 20.29 -60.96 -63.00
C GLY A 9 19.91 -59.85 -62.05
N ILE A 10 19.08 -58.94 -62.54
CA ILE A 10 18.45 -57.85 -61.81
C ILE A 10 17.71 -58.47 -60.62
N ALA A 11 18.43 -58.61 -59.50
CA ALA A 11 17.83 -58.50 -58.20
C ALA A 11 17.29 -57.07 -58.17
N LEU A 12 15.99 -56.96 -58.47
CA LEU A 12 15.13 -55.87 -58.06
C LEU A 12 15.24 -55.82 -56.54
N LEU A 13 16.34 -55.22 -56.09
CA LEU A 13 16.53 -54.64 -54.79
C LEU A 13 15.52 -53.51 -54.78
N VAL A 14 14.28 -53.89 -54.48
CA VAL A 14 13.26 -53.00 -53.96
C VAL A 14 13.83 -52.53 -52.62
N LEU A 15 14.80 -51.61 -52.71
CA LEU A 15 15.02 -50.57 -51.73
C LEU A 15 13.70 -49.82 -51.70
N VAL A 16 12.74 -50.41 -50.98
CA VAL A 16 11.79 -49.62 -50.24
C VAL A 16 12.69 -48.73 -49.40
N PHE A 17 12.95 -47.54 -49.90
CA PHE A 17 13.12 -46.39 -49.05
C PHE A 17 11.82 -46.36 -48.24
N MET A 18 11.79 -47.17 -47.18
CA MET A 18 11.02 -46.85 -46.00
C MET A 18 11.72 -45.60 -45.50
N SER A 19 11.34 -44.48 -46.11
CA SER A 19 11.34 -43.17 -45.50
C SER A 19 10.54 -43.38 -44.24
N GLY A 20 11.21 -43.92 -43.22
CA GLY A 20 10.59 -44.37 -42.00
C GLY A 20 9.93 -43.15 -41.42
N CYS A 21 8.60 -43.11 -41.46
CA CYS A 21 7.86 -42.27 -40.55
C CYS A 21 8.43 -42.61 -39.18
N LYS A 22 9.20 -41.66 -38.64
CA LYS A 22 9.85 -41.81 -37.34
C LYS A 22 8.72 -42.09 -36.39
N GLN A 23 8.59 -43.35 -35.99
CA GLN A 23 7.45 -43.79 -35.22
C GLN A 23 7.47 -42.98 -33.93
N ALA A 24 6.34 -42.35 -33.62
CA ALA A 24 6.23 -41.59 -32.38
C ALA A 24 6.52 -42.51 -31.18
N GLY A 25 6.84 -41.89 -30.05
CA GLY A 25 7.32 -42.60 -28.86
C GLY A 25 6.40 -43.71 -28.41
N SER A 26 7.01 -44.81 -27.97
CA SER A 26 6.27 -45.90 -27.35
C SER A 26 5.81 -45.52 -25.93
N GLU A 27 4.73 -46.16 -25.46
CA GLU A 27 4.24 -46.05 -24.08
C GLU A 27 5.32 -46.46 -23.07
N GLU A 28 6.10 -47.51 -23.38
CA GLU A 28 7.21 -47.97 -22.52
C GLU A 28 8.29 -46.88 -22.33
N GLU A 29 8.59 -46.11 -23.37
CA GLU A 29 9.54 -44.98 -23.28
C GLU A 29 8.96 -43.81 -22.47
N ALA A 30 7.65 -43.60 -22.55
CA ALA A 30 6.95 -42.59 -21.75
C ALA A 30 7.01 -42.99 -20.26
N GLU A 31 6.66 -44.24 -19.93
CA GLU A 31 6.76 -44.78 -18.58
C GLU A 31 8.17 -44.66 -18.01
N ARG A 32 9.20 -45.01 -18.80
CA ARG A 32 10.60 -44.90 -18.36
C ARG A 32 10.98 -43.45 -18.05
N THR A 33 10.50 -42.50 -18.84
CA THR A 33 10.74 -41.07 -18.61
C THR A 33 10.01 -40.57 -17.36
N ALA A 34 8.76 -40.97 -17.18
CA ALA A 34 7.94 -40.62 -16.01
C ALA A 34 8.51 -41.20 -14.70
N GLN A 35 8.98 -42.45 -14.72
CA GLN A 35 9.66 -43.09 -13.60
C GLN A 35 10.95 -42.37 -13.24
N LYS A 36 11.74 -41.99 -14.25
CA LYS A 36 12.98 -41.24 -14.02
C LYS A 36 12.68 -39.88 -13.36
N LEU A 37 11.63 -39.19 -13.77
CA LEU A 37 11.20 -37.94 -13.13
C LEU A 37 10.90 -38.17 -11.63
N GLY A 38 10.05 -39.15 -11.30
CA GLY A 38 9.71 -39.46 -9.90
C GLY A 38 10.93 -39.82 -9.05
N LEU A 39 11.84 -40.64 -9.58
CA LEU A 39 13.09 -41.00 -8.90
C LEU A 39 14.00 -39.79 -8.65
N SER A 40 14.11 -38.87 -9.61
CA SER A 40 14.90 -37.66 -9.43
C SER A 40 14.35 -36.77 -8.33
N PHE A 41 13.02 -36.63 -8.19
CA PHE A 41 12.43 -35.92 -7.04
C PHE A 41 12.66 -36.67 -5.72
N GLN A 42 12.45 -37.99 -5.69
CA GLN A 42 12.69 -38.82 -4.51
C GLN A 42 14.13 -38.71 -3.99
N ASN A 43 15.11 -38.65 -4.88
CA ASN A 43 16.52 -38.56 -4.52
C ASN A 43 17.01 -37.12 -4.33
N LYS A 44 16.15 -36.12 -4.49
CA LYS A 44 16.51 -34.69 -4.54
C LYS A 44 17.56 -34.36 -5.61
N GLU A 45 17.57 -35.13 -6.70
CA GLU A 45 18.42 -34.93 -7.88
C GLU A 45 17.72 -34.00 -8.88
N TYR A 46 17.38 -32.77 -8.45
CA TYR A 46 16.54 -31.85 -9.24
C TYR A 46 17.17 -31.45 -10.58
N GLY A 47 18.50 -31.41 -10.68
CA GLY A 47 19.19 -31.21 -11.96
C GLY A 47 18.93 -32.34 -12.97
N ASP A 48 18.82 -33.58 -12.50
CA ASP A 48 18.48 -34.73 -13.37
C ASP A 48 17.01 -34.72 -13.79
N ALA A 49 16.12 -34.24 -12.91
CA ALA A 49 14.73 -33.96 -13.26
C ALA A 49 14.66 -32.88 -14.35
N TYR A 50 15.40 -31.78 -14.20
CA TYR A 50 15.41 -30.66 -15.13
C TYR A 50 15.77 -31.06 -16.57
N VAL A 51 16.69 -32.02 -16.75
CA VAL A 51 17.07 -32.52 -18.09
C VAL A 51 15.89 -33.16 -18.84
N LEU A 52 14.83 -33.59 -18.15
CA LEU A 52 13.65 -34.23 -18.74
C LEU A 52 12.65 -33.25 -19.35
N PHE A 53 12.71 -31.96 -19.01
CA PHE A 53 11.77 -30.94 -19.51
C PHE A 53 11.98 -30.61 -20.99
N THR A 54 10.95 -30.08 -21.64
CA THR A 54 10.99 -29.55 -23.01
C THR A 54 11.96 -28.37 -23.13
N GLN A 55 12.49 -28.12 -24.33
CA GLN A 55 13.35 -26.96 -24.56
C GLN A 55 12.60 -25.64 -24.29
N ASP A 56 11.33 -25.53 -24.69
CA ASP A 56 10.49 -24.36 -24.45
C ASP A 56 10.42 -23.95 -22.96
N LEU A 57 10.39 -24.93 -22.04
CA LEU A 57 10.42 -24.64 -20.60
C LEU A 57 11.83 -24.27 -20.13
N LYS A 58 12.86 -24.92 -20.66
CA LYS A 58 14.27 -24.63 -20.35
C LYS A 58 14.75 -23.27 -20.85
N ASP A 59 14.10 -22.74 -21.88
CA ASP A 59 14.37 -21.40 -22.40
C ASP A 59 13.79 -20.30 -21.49
N LYS A 60 12.83 -20.63 -20.60
CA LYS A 60 12.19 -19.68 -19.68
C LYS A 60 12.93 -19.51 -18.35
N LYS A 61 13.39 -20.61 -17.75
CA LYS A 61 14.14 -20.61 -16.48
C LYS A 61 15.24 -21.64 -16.57
N ASP A 62 16.42 -21.29 -16.08
CA ASP A 62 17.57 -22.18 -16.17
C ASP A 62 17.56 -23.29 -15.10
N SER A 63 18.51 -24.23 -15.22
CA SER A 63 18.62 -25.36 -14.29
C SER A 63 18.97 -24.93 -12.87
N ALA A 64 19.72 -23.85 -12.68
CA ALA A 64 20.12 -23.38 -11.36
C ALA A 64 18.92 -22.75 -10.63
N GLU A 65 18.14 -21.93 -11.34
CA GLU A 65 16.91 -21.34 -10.81
C GLU A 65 15.89 -22.42 -10.39
N PHE A 66 15.71 -23.46 -11.22
CA PHE A 66 14.82 -24.59 -10.88
C PHE A 66 15.28 -25.35 -9.64
N VAL A 67 16.58 -25.64 -9.53
CA VAL A 67 17.14 -26.34 -8.37
C VAL A 67 16.97 -25.49 -7.10
N THR A 68 17.32 -24.20 -7.15
CA THR A 68 17.18 -23.30 -6.00
C THR A 68 15.73 -23.18 -5.54
N TYR A 69 14.77 -23.08 -6.46
CA TYR A 69 13.35 -23.04 -6.10
C TYR A 69 12.90 -24.31 -5.37
N LEU A 70 13.20 -25.49 -5.91
CA LEU A 70 12.81 -26.76 -5.29
C LEU A 70 13.53 -27.04 -3.97
N GLU A 71 14.77 -26.57 -3.81
CA GLU A 71 15.48 -26.62 -2.53
C GLU A 71 14.85 -25.70 -1.48
N THR A 72 14.33 -24.54 -1.88
CA THR A 72 13.67 -23.58 -0.99
C THR A 72 12.33 -24.09 -0.45
N LEU A 73 11.59 -24.86 -1.25
CA LEU A 73 10.32 -25.44 -0.83
C LEU A 73 10.46 -26.54 0.23
N GLU A 74 11.66 -27.13 0.40
CA GLU A 74 11.95 -28.26 1.30
C GLU A 74 10.77 -29.27 1.42
N PRO A 75 10.27 -29.86 0.31
CA PRO A 75 9.03 -30.61 0.39
C PRO A 75 9.22 -31.86 1.28
N ASP A 76 8.32 -32.01 2.26
CA ASP A 76 8.27 -33.17 3.17
C ASP A 76 7.87 -34.47 2.45
N SER A 77 7.24 -34.35 1.29
CA SER A 77 6.80 -35.44 0.43
C SER A 77 7.37 -35.35 -0.99
N TYR A 78 7.30 -36.45 -1.74
CA TYR A 78 7.74 -36.52 -3.14
C TYR A 78 6.79 -37.37 -3.99
N PRO A 79 6.73 -37.13 -5.31
CA PRO A 79 5.87 -37.89 -6.21
C PRO A 79 6.38 -39.32 -6.43
N ILE A 80 5.54 -40.31 -6.15
CA ILE A 80 5.74 -41.73 -6.46
C ILE A 80 5.01 -42.05 -7.76
N PHE A 81 5.72 -42.55 -8.76
CA PHE A 81 5.14 -42.92 -10.05
C PHE A 81 4.05 -44.00 -9.90
N ASP A 82 2.89 -43.78 -10.54
CA ASP A 82 1.76 -44.74 -10.57
C ASP A 82 1.63 -45.39 -11.96
N LYS A 83 1.42 -44.57 -13.01
CA LYS A 83 1.21 -45.05 -14.39
C LYS A 83 1.36 -43.93 -15.41
N VAL A 84 1.46 -44.30 -16.69
CA VAL A 84 1.26 -43.40 -17.83
C VAL A 84 -0.05 -43.73 -18.53
N VAL A 85 -0.70 -42.72 -19.09
CA VAL A 85 -1.84 -42.89 -20.01
C VAL A 85 -1.52 -42.14 -21.29
N MET A 86 -1.50 -42.85 -22.42
CA MET A 86 -1.34 -42.27 -23.75
C MET A 86 -2.64 -41.56 -24.16
N ASP A 87 -2.53 -40.28 -24.54
CA ASP A 87 -3.65 -39.51 -25.10
C ASP A 87 -3.60 -39.53 -26.63
N THR A 88 -2.41 -39.29 -27.19
CA THR A 88 -2.09 -39.44 -28.60
C THR A 88 -0.77 -40.20 -28.76
N ASP A 89 -0.31 -40.39 -29.99
CA ASP A 89 1.01 -40.95 -30.27
C ASP A 89 2.16 -40.01 -29.86
N THR A 90 1.86 -38.73 -29.64
CA THR A 90 2.83 -37.68 -29.30
C THR A 90 2.54 -36.98 -27.97
N THR A 91 1.46 -37.35 -27.28
CA THR A 91 1.05 -36.78 -25.98
C THR A 91 0.67 -37.89 -25.01
N ALA A 92 1.19 -37.80 -23.78
CA ALA A 92 0.88 -38.72 -22.70
C ALA A 92 0.75 -37.97 -21.38
N TYR A 93 0.16 -38.61 -20.38
CA TYR A 93 0.00 -38.08 -19.03
C TYR A 93 0.57 -39.06 -18.01
N ALA A 94 1.54 -38.61 -17.22
CA ALA A 94 2.10 -39.36 -16.12
C ALA A 94 1.35 -39.05 -14.82
N TYR A 95 0.92 -40.09 -14.12
CA TYR A 95 0.21 -40.01 -12.85
C TYR A 95 1.16 -40.37 -11.71
N TYR A 96 1.07 -39.60 -10.63
CA TYR A 96 1.88 -39.78 -9.44
C TYR A 96 1.00 -39.79 -8.19
N LYS A 97 1.51 -40.38 -7.13
CA LYS A 97 0.94 -40.29 -5.78
C LYS A 97 1.90 -39.57 -4.86
N ASP A 98 1.37 -38.83 -3.93
CA ASP A 98 2.14 -38.21 -2.87
C ASP A 98 2.71 -39.28 -1.92
N SER A 99 3.99 -39.18 -1.55
CA SER A 99 4.65 -40.22 -0.76
C SER A 99 4.16 -40.35 0.68
N GLU A 100 3.60 -39.29 1.24
CA GLU A 100 3.16 -39.25 2.63
C GLU A 100 1.67 -39.61 2.75
N SER A 101 0.83 -38.90 1.99
CA SER A 101 -0.62 -39.07 2.00
C SER A 101 -1.10 -40.24 1.13
N GLY A 102 -0.33 -40.63 0.12
CA GLY A 102 -0.75 -41.60 -0.89
C GLY A 102 -1.82 -41.08 -1.85
N GLU A 103 -2.18 -39.79 -1.77
CA GLU A 103 -3.18 -39.16 -2.61
C GLU A 103 -2.66 -38.94 -4.04
N ASN A 104 -3.57 -38.86 -5.01
CA ASN A 104 -3.19 -38.61 -6.40
C ASN A 104 -2.79 -37.14 -6.58
N ILE A 105 -1.61 -36.91 -7.14
CA ILE A 105 -1.15 -35.59 -7.56
C ILE A 105 -1.72 -35.30 -8.97
N PRO A 106 -1.98 -34.03 -9.34
CA PRO A 106 -2.33 -33.67 -10.70
C PRO A 106 -1.41 -34.32 -11.75
N PRO A 107 -1.96 -34.86 -12.85
CA PRO A 107 -1.15 -35.55 -13.85
C PRO A 107 -0.19 -34.60 -14.55
N VAL A 108 1.03 -35.08 -14.80
CA VAL A 108 2.07 -34.34 -15.51
C VAL A 108 1.96 -34.64 -16.99
N LYS A 109 1.73 -33.61 -17.80
CA LYS A 109 1.69 -33.74 -19.26
C LYS A 109 3.09 -34.02 -19.80
N MET A 110 3.15 -34.90 -20.79
CA MET A 110 4.36 -35.30 -21.50
C MET A 110 4.13 -35.19 -23.00
N VAL A 111 5.16 -34.77 -23.73
CA VAL A 111 5.12 -34.64 -25.18
C VAL A 111 6.29 -35.37 -25.82
N TRP A 112 6.07 -35.94 -27.00
CA TRP A 112 7.14 -36.50 -27.82
C TRP A 112 7.81 -35.37 -28.61
N ALA A 113 8.99 -34.96 -28.14
CA ALA A 113 9.76 -33.87 -28.72
C ALA A 113 11.24 -34.23 -28.74
N GLU A 114 11.98 -33.78 -29.76
CA GLU A 114 13.42 -34.08 -29.88
C GLU A 114 13.73 -35.59 -29.86
N ASP A 115 12.85 -36.40 -30.46
CA ASP A 115 12.99 -37.85 -30.56
C ASP A 115 12.97 -38.60 -29.22
N ARG A 116 12.32 -38.02 -28.22
CA ARG A 116 12.12 -38.63 -26.90
C ARG A 116 10.91 -38.03 -26.19
N TRP A 117 10.44 -38.70 -25.16
CA TRP A 117 9.46 -38.10 -24.25
C TRP A 117 10.11 -37.01 -23.41
N ARG A 118 9.41 -35.88 -23.32
CA ARG A 118 9.77 -34.70 -22.53
C ARG A 118 8.63 -34.32 -21.60
N ILE A 119 8.98 -33.75 -20.46
CA ILE A 119 8.02 -33.22 -19.50
C ILE A 119 7.57 -31.84 -19.96
N ASP A 120 6.27 -31.68 -20.18
CA ASP A 120 5.59 -30.45 -20.58
C ASP A 120 4.56 -30.08 -19.50
N GLY A 121 5.02 -30.10 -18.25
CA GLY A 121 4.24 -29.85 -17.04
C GLY A 121 5.01 -28.95 -16.08
N PHE A 122 4.51 -28.78 -14.86
CA PHE A 122 5.01 -27.75 -13.91
C PHE A 122 4.96 -26.35 -14.49
N LYS A 123 3.94 -26.10 -15.33
CA LYS A 123 3.75 -24.86 -16.05
C LYS A 123 3.76 -23.68 -15.08
N ASP A 124 3.12 -23.82 -13.92
CA ASP A 124 3.07 -22.78 -12.88
C ASP A 124 4.47 -22.34 -12.39
N PHE A 125 5.44 -23.26 -12.27
CA PHE A 125 6.84 -22.90 -11.97
C PHE A 125 7.51 -22.13 -13.12
N PHE A 126 7.38 -22.64 -14.34
CA PHE A 126 8.04 -22.06 -15.52
C PHE A 126 7.34 -20.81 -16.06
N GLU A 127 6.11 -20.58 -15.64
CA GLU A 127 5.28 -19.47 -16.06
C GLU A 127 5.04 -18.45 -14.96
N GLN A 128 5.68 -18.61 -13.79
CA GLN A 128 5.65 -17.72 -12.62
C GLN A 128 4.62 -16.62 -12.84
N SER A 129 3.36 -16.97 -12.62
CA SER A 129 2.27 -16.08 -12.96
C SER A 129 2.43 -14.83 -12.11
N CYS A 130 2.19 -13.67 -12.72
CA CYS A 130 2.18 -12.36 -12.08
C CYS A 130 1.57 -12.36 -10.66
N MET A 131 0.56 -13.22 -10.40
CA MET A 131 -0.05 -13.48 -9.08
C MET A 131 0.89 -13.87 -7.94
N GLU A 132 2.09 -14.43 -8.18
CA GLU A 132 3.04 -14.74 -7.09
C GLU A 132 3.99 -13.57 -6.78
N ASN A 133 4.20 -12.66 -7.73
CA ASN A 133 5.02 -11.45 -7.54
C ASN A 133 4.19 -10.23 -7.15
N CYS A 134 2.92 -10.20 -7.54
CA CYS A 134 1.93 -9.29 -6.99
C CYS A 134 1.29 -9.95 -5.77
N SER A 135 2.12 -10.17 -4.75
CA SER A 135 1.59 -10.49 -3.43
C SER A 135 0.93 -9.21 -2.96
N ASP A 136 -0.39 -9.26 -2.87
CA ASP A 136 -1.29 -8.32 -2.22
C ASP A 136 -0.58 -7.68 -1.00
N ASP A 137 0.04 -6.52 -1.20
CA ASP A 137 0.75 -5.79 -0.16
C ASP A 137 -0.24 -5.24 0.91
N GLY A 138 -1.53 -5.56 0.78
CA GLY A 138 -2.62 -5.10 1.63
C GLY A 138 -3.05 -3.68 1.31
N ASP A 139 -2.58 -3.13 0.18
CA ASP A 139 -2.89 -1.78 -0.27
C ASP A 139 -4.07 -1.84 -1.24
N GLU A 140 -5.29 -1.70 -0.69
CA GLU A 140 -6.57 -1.79 -1.41
C GLU A 140 -6.71 -0.78 -2.57
N CYS A 141 -5.76 0.13 -2.70
CA CYS A 141 -5.83 1.34 -3.51
C CYS A 141 -4.93 1.29 -4.75
N THR A 142 -4.30 0.14 -5.02
CA THR A 142 -3.57 -0.11 -6.26
C THR A 142 -4.19 -1.27 -7.04
N GLU A 143 -4.38 -1.09 -8.36
CA GLU A 143 -4.71 -2.17 -9.27
C GLU A 143 -3.39 -2.76 -9.77
N GLU A 144 -3.20 -4.05 -9.52
CA GLU A 144 -2.07 -4.82 -10.02
C GLU A 144 -2.29 -5.12 -11.51
N VAL A 145 -1.62 -4.37 -12.38
CA VAL A 145 -1.75 -4.56 -13.82
C VAL A 145 -0.58 -5.40 -14.33
N CYS A 146 -0.93 -6.58 -14.84
CA CYS A 146 0.00 -7.47 -15.52
C CYS A 146 -0.11 -7.30 -17.03
N ASP A 147 0.93 -6.76 -17.66
CA ASP A 147 1.00 -6.63 -19.11
C ASP A 147 1.93 -7.71 -19.70
N ALA A 148 1.42 -8.46 -20.68
CA ALA A 148 2.22 -9.47 -21.40
C ALA A 148 3.37 -8.85 -22.21
N SER A 149 3.33 -7.53 -22.47
CA SER A 149 4.39 -6.79 -23.15
C SER A 149 5.53 -6.34 -22.25
N THR A 150 5.37 -6.37 -20.91
CA THR A 150 6.38 -5.97 -19.92
C THR A 150 7.06 -7.16 -19.25
N GLU A 151 7.06 -8.33 -19.90
CA GLU A 151 7.63 -9.57 -19.35
C GLU A 151 7.05 -9.97 -17.97
N TYR A 152 5.78 -9.66 -17.72
CA TYR A 152 5.10 -9.94 -16.44
C TYR A 152 5.69 -9.17 -15.24
N LEU A 153 6.24 -7.98 -15.48
CA LEU A 153 6.49 -7.01 -14.41
C LEU A 153 5.15 -6.59 -13.78
N CYS A 154 5.06 -6.72 -12.45
CA CYS A 154 3.92 -6.22 -11.68
C CYS A 154 3.95 -4.69 -11.66
N GLU A 155 3.02 -4.04 -12.36
CA GLU A 155 2.82 -2.59 -12.27
C GLU A 155 1.69 -2.29 -11.28
N HIS A 156 2.00 -1.64 -10.17
CA HIS A 156 1.00 -1.09 -9.26
C HIS A 156 0.48 0.22 -9.85
N ARG A 157 -0.79 0.23 -10.30
CA ARG A 157 -1.43 1.43 -10.81
C ARG A 157 -2.37 1.99 -9.74
N PRO A 158 -2.26 3.27 -9.35
CA PRO A 158 -3.21 3.87 -8.42
C PRO A 158 -4.63 3.77 -8.97
N ILE A 159 -5.58 3.29 -8.17
CA ILE A 159 -6.99 3.30 -8.53
C ILE A 159 -7.49 4.75 -8.35
N PRO A 160 -8.02 5.39 -9.40
CA PRO A 160 -8.57 6.74 -9.28
C PRO A 160 -9.68 6.78 -8.23
N GLY A 161 -9.57 7.70 -7.27
CA GLY A 161 -10.55 7.83 -6.20
C GLY A 161 -10.35 6.87 -5.03
N CYS A 162 -9.16 6.30 -4.86
CA CYS A 162 -8.86 5.36 -3.79
C CYS A 162 -7.69 5.82 -2.90
N ALA A 163 -7.09 6.98 -3.13
CA ALA A 163 -5.91 7.40 -2.37
C ALA A 163 -6.20 7.61 -0.87
N HIS A 164 -5.21 7.35 -0.02
CA HIS A 164 -5.23 7.54 1.42
C HIS A 164 -4.75 8.94 1.83
N GLU A 165 -5.00 9.30 3.09
CA GLU A 165 -4.51 10.57 3.65
C GLU A 165 -2.97 10.64 3.56
N GLY A 166 -2.47 11.71 2.93
CA GLY A 166 -1.05 11.95 2.70
C GLY A 166 -0.51 11.48 1.35
N ASP A 167 -1.31 10.75 0.56
CA ASP A 167 -0.91 10.34 -0.79
C ASP A 167 -0.80 11.53 -1.75
N SER A 168 0.12 11.44 -2.70
CA SER A 168 0.29 12.51 -3.69
C SER A 168 -0.86 12.54 -4.70
N CYS A 169 -1.35 13.72 -5.03
CA CYS A 169 -2.44 13.92 -5.99
C CYS A 169 -2.17 15.12 -6.92
N ASN A 170 -2.85 15.14 -8.06
CA ASN A 170 -2.87 16.29 -8.96
C ASN A 170 -4.22 17.01 -8.96
N ILE A 171 -5.30 16.26 -8.73
CA ILE A 171 -6.68 16.75 -8.67
C ILE A 171 -7.46 16.00 -7.60
N SER A 172 -8.55 16.60 -7.12
CA SER A 172 -9.47 16.02 -6.12
C SER A 172 -9.96 14.61 -6.46
N ALA A 173 -10.18 14.34 -7.75
CA ALA A 173 -10.65 13.04 -8.23
C ALA A 173 -9.61 11.91 -8.09
N ASP A 174 -8.36 12.25 -7.78
CA ASP A 174 -7.32 11.27 -7.45
C ASP A 174 -7.52 10.73 -6.02
N CYS A 175 -8.16 11.50 -5.14
CA CYS A 175 -8.38 11.19 -3.73
C CYS A 175 -9.67 10.41 -3.47
N GLY A 176 -9.70 9.64 -2.38
CA GLY A 176 -10.87 8.88 -1.95
C GLY A 176 -12.09 9.73 -1.57
N GLU A 177 -13.21 9.06 -1.28
CA GLU A 177 -14.40 9.73 -0.76
C GLU A 177 -14.06 10.53 0.50
N ASP A 178 -14.64 11.73 0.62
CA ASP A 178 -14.42 12.70 1.72
C ASP A 178 -12.98 13.29 1.82
N MET A 179 -12.16 13.11 0.78
CA MET A 179 -10.83 13.74 0.66
C MET A 179 -10.74 14.70 -0.52
N ASP A 180 -9.87 15.69 -0.40
CA ASP A 180 -9.55 16.63 -1.47
C ASP A 180 -8.04 16.74 -1.69
N CYS A 181 -7.64 17.16 -2.89
CA CYS A 181 -6.25 17.33 -3.27
C CYS A 181 -5.76 18.73 -2.91
N ILE A 182 -5.07 18.85 -1.78
CA ILE A 182 -4.63 20.12 -1.20
C ILE A 182 -3.11 20.14 -1.16
N ASP A 183 -2.51 21.14 -1.81
CA ASP A 183 -1.06 21.30 -1.95
C ASP A 183 -0.32 20.04 -2.49
N GLY A 184 -1.04 19.24 -3.29
CA GLY A 184 -0.51 18.02 -3.91
C GLY A 184 -0.59 16.77 -3.05
N SER A 185 -1.30 16.82 -1.92
CA SER A 185 -1.58 15.68 -1.05
C SER A 185 -3.08 15.49 -0.83
N CYS A 186 -3.54 14.25 -0.75
CA CYS A 186 -4.91 13.93 -0.37
C CYS A 186 -5.08 14.15 1.14
N LEU A 187 -5.98 15.06 1.51
CA LEU A 187 -6.32 15.35 2.90
C LEU A 187 -7.82 15.16 3.10
N VAL A 188 -8.21 14.74 4.31
CA VAL A 188 -9.62 14.73 4.70
C VAL A 188 -10.09 16.17 4.86
N VAL A 189 -11.16 16.53 4.15
CA VAL A 189 -11.72 17.88 4.20
C VAL A 189 -13.08 17.84 4.87
N GLU A 190 -13.17 18.45 6.05
CA GLU A 190 -14.45 18.59 6.76
C GLU A 190 -15.25 19.80 6.26
N CYS A 191 -14.57 20.84 5.78
CA CYS A 191 -15.19 22.11 5.38
C CYS A 191 -14.38 22.90 4.36
N TYR A 192 -15.06 23.77 3.61
CA TYR A 192 -14.46 24.83 2.80
C TYR A 192 -14.85 26.22 3.32
N GLU A 193 -15.95 26.32 4.06
CA GLU A 193 -16.45 27.54 4.68
C GLU A 193 -17.10 27.22 6.04
N ASP A 194 -17.21 28.22 6.91
CA ASP A 194 -17.75 28.07 8.28
C ASP A 194 -19.16 27.46 8.31
N THR A 195 -19.94 27.68 7.24
CA THR A 195 -21.29 27.14 7.09
C THR A 195 -21.34 25.63 6.95
N ASP A 196 -20.23 24.98 6.56
CA ASP A 196 -20.12 23.52 6.48
C ASP A 196 -20.02 22.87 7.87
N CYS A 197 -19.44 23.57 8.85
CA CYS A 197 -19.09 23.01 10.16
C CYS A 197 -20.26 22.86 11.14
N GLY A 198 -21.35 23.60 10.91
CA GLY A 198 -22.51 23.65 11.79
C GLY A 198 -22.23 24.20 13.20
N GLY A 199 -23.25 24.80 13.83
CA GLY A 199 -23.10 25.39 15.16
C GLY A 199 -22.21 26.63 15.18
N ASP A 200 -21.38 26.77 16.21
CA ASP A 200 -20.44 27.90 16.41
C ASP A 200 -19.00 27.56 15.97
N LYS A 201 -18.81 26.49 15.19
CA LYS A 201 -17.50 26.06 14.67
C LYS A 201 -17.08 26.89 13.47
N ILE A 202 -15.77 27.05 13.30
CA ILE A 202 -15.15 27.78 12.19
C ILE A 202 -14.36 26.79 11.33
N CYS A 203 -14.40 26.99 10.02
CA CYS A 203 -13.58 26.23 9.11
C CYS A 203 -12.17 26.79 9.09
N TYR A 204 -11.22 26.07 9.69
CA TYR A 204 -9.82 26.47 9.74
C TYR A 204 -8.94 25.34 9.24
N ASP A 205 -8.18 25.62 8.19
CA ASP A 205 -7.32 24.64 7.51
C ASP A 205 -8.07 23.35 7.15
N TYR A 206 -9.28 23.51 6.57
CA TYR A 206 -10.17 22.44 6.11
C TYR A 206 -10.74 21.53 7.21
N VAL A 207 -10.57 21.90 8.48
CA VAL A 207 -11.09 21.19 9.67
C VAL A 207 -12.05 22.09 10.44
N CYS A 208 -13.10 21.50 10.99
CA CYS A 208 -14.10 22.23 11.78
C CYS A 208 -13.69 22.35 13.25
N LEU A 209 -13.20 23.52 13.65
CA LEU A 209 -12.72 23.79 15.01
C LEU A 209 -13.69 24.68 15.80
N GLU A 210 -13.82 24.43 17.10
CA GLU A 210 -14.54 25.35 18.01
C GLU A 210 -13.67 26.56 18.38
N ASP A 211 -12.37 26.35 18.52
CA ASP A 211 -11.38 27.39 18.85
C ASP A 211 -10.15 27.21 17.96
N ILE A 212 -9.68 28.28 17.32
CA ILE A 212 -8.52 28.25 16.42
C ILE A 212 -7.24 28.40 17.26
N PRO A 213 -6.27 27.48 17.21
CA PRO A 213 -5.03 27.61 17.98
C PRO A 213 -4.15 28.73 17.42
N CYS A 214 -3.42 29.43 18.30
CA CYS A 214 -2.55 30.54 17.92
C CYS A 214 -1.35 30.70 18.87
N SER A 215 -0.30 31.37 18.38
CA SER A 215 0.83 31.81 19.22
C SER A 215 0.94 33.33 19.33
N LYS A 216 0.32 34.08 18.42
CA LYS A 216 0.26 35.55 18.37
C LYS A 216 -1.00 35.99 17.60
N ASN A 217 -1.43 37.24 17.79
CA ASN A 217 -2.61 37.81 17.12
C ASN A 217 -2.58 37.70 15.59
N ALA A 218 -1.38 37.74 14.98
CA ALA A 218 -1.23 37.60 13.53
C ALA A 218 -1.50 36.19 12.98
N ASP A 219 -1.64 35.18 13.85
CA ASP A 219 -2.02 33.82 13.46
C ASP A 219 -3.54 33.67 13.36
N CYS A 220 -4.31 34.66 13.84
CA CYS A 220 -5.75 34.60 13.93
C CYS A 220 -6.47 35.25 12.75
N PRO A 221 -7.63 34.74 12.34
CA PRO A 221 -8.45 35.35 11.29
C PRO A 221 -9.11 36.65 11.78
N ASP A 222 -9.60 37.46 10.83
CA ASP A 222 -10.19 38.78 11.10
C ASP A 222 -11.45 38.70 12.00
N GLU A 223 -12.15 37.56 12.00
CA GLU A 223 -13.32 37.32 12.82
C GLU A 223 -12.98 37.11 14.31
N GLN A 224 -11.75 36.69 14.61
CA GLN A 224 -11.24 36.40 15.96
C GLN A 224 -9.78 36.88 16.14
N PRO A 225 -9.45 38.17 15.98
CA PRO A 225 -8.07 38.59 15.67
C PRO A 225 -7.06 38.52 16.85
N TYR A 226 -7.43 37.95 17.99
CA TYR A 226 -6.66 38.05 19.24
C TYR A 226 -6.32 36.68 19.78
N CYS A 227 -5.03 36.45 19.99
CA CYS A 227 -4.53 35.22 20.55
C CYS A 227 -4.46 35.29 22.08
N ARG A 228 -5.31 34.53 22.77
CA ARG A 228 -5.36 34.45 24.23
C ARG A 228 -5.45 33.01 24.69
N ASP A 229 -4.68 32.68 25.72
CA ASP A 229 -4.62 31.32 26.28
C ASP A 229 -4.30 30.23 25.22
N GLY A 230 -3.63 30.62 24.13
CA GLY A 230 -3.29 29.76 23.01
C GLY A 230 -4.38 29.61 21.93
N TYR A 231 -5.47 30.38 22.00
CA TYR A 231 -6.57 30.33 21.04
C TYR A 231 -7.03 31.71 20.56
N CYS A 232 -7.49 31.78 19.31
CA CYS A 232 -8.07 32.97 18.73
C CYS A 232 -9.42 33.25 19.38
N LYS A 233 -9.62 34.50 19.80
CA LYS A 233 -10.85 34.97 20.40
C LYS A 233 -11.30 36.23 19.67
N LYS A 234 -12.62 36.35 19.53
CA LYS A 234 -13.22 37.61 19.11
C LYS A 234 -13.12 38.60 20.25
N ASP A 235 -12.71 39.82 19.94
CA ASP A 235 -12.77 40.92 20.89
C ASP A 235 -14.17 41.08 21.44
N GLN A 236 -14.25 41.28 22.75
CA GLN A 236 -15.50 41.72 23.36
C GLN A 236 -15.66 43.23 23.24
N CYS A 237 -14.55 43.99 23.12
CA CYS A 237 -14.58 45.44 23.07
C CYS A 237 -13.32 46.05 22.44
N LYS A 238 -13.45 47.24 21.84
CA LYS A 238 -12.34 48.14 21.46
C LYS A 238 -12.22 49.31 22.41
N ASP A 239 -13.34 49.72 23.00
CA ASP A 239 -13.43 50.71 24.07
C ASP A 239 -14.55 50.33 25.05
N ASP A 240 -14.67 51.08 26.15
CA ASP A 240 -15.65 50.84 27.21
C ASP A 240 -17.10 50.82 26.70
N ASP A 241 -17.40 51.51 25.59
CA ASP A 241 -18.76 51.58 25.02
C ASP A 241 -19.16 50.28 24.32
N ASP A 242 -18.20 49.47 23.88
CA ASP A 242 -18.46 48.14 23.32
C ASP A 242 -18.83 47.11 24.41
N CYS A 243 -18.57 47.41 25.69
CA CYS A 243 -18.82 46.52 26.79
C CYS A 243 -20.27 46.59 27.33
N PRO A 244 -20.88 45.45 27.70
CA PRO A 244 -22.19 45.47 28.35
C PRO A 244 -22.09 46.17 29.70
N THR A 245 -23.14 46.88 30.09
CA THR A 245 -23.18 47.70 31.32
C THR A 245 -22.88 46.94 32.62
N SER A 246 -22.92 45.60 32.60
CA SER A 246 -22.57 44.75 33.74
C SER A 246 -21.06 44.49 33.90
N ILE A 247 -20.24 44.82 32.90
CA ILE A 247 -18.76 44.70 32.88
C ILE A 247 -18.20 45.82 31.97
N PRO A 248 -18.42 47.11 32.30
CA PRO A 248 -18.37 48.20 31.33
C PRO A 248 -16.96 48.68 30.95
N TYR A 249 -15.90 48.01 31.40
CA TYR A 249 -14.52 48.45 31.18
C TYR A 249 -13.82 47.56 30.18
N CYS A 250 -13.35 48.16 29.10
CA CYS A 250 -12.54 47.50 28.11
C CYS A 250 -11.06 47.61 28.48
N LEU A 251 -10.51 46.52 29.00
CA LEU A 251 -9.08 46.41 29.28
C LEU A 251 -8.52 45.30 28.42
N ASP A 252 -7.41 45.56 27.73
CA ASP A 252 -6.81 44.62 26.78
C ASP A 252 -7.86 43.93 25.90
N ASN A 253 -8.83 44.69 25.38
CA ASN A 253 -9.93 44.22 24.51
C ASN A 253 -10.87 43.13 25.09
N SER A 254 -10.89 42.99 26.42
CA SER A 254 -11.86 42.19 27.16
C SER A 254 -12.66 43.08 28.11
N CYS A 255 -13.92 42.71 28.33
CA CYS A 255 -14.81 43.45 29.21
C CYS A 255 -14.65 42.95 30.65
N TYR A 256 -14.24 43.84 31.55
CA TYR A 256 -14.05 43.57 32.97
C TYR A 256 -15.10 44.27 33.82
N MET A 257 -15.43 43.64 34.95
CA MET A 257 -16.01 44.35 36.07
C MET A 257 -14.85 45.03 36.79
N THR A 258 -14.91 46.34 36.99
CA THR A 258 -14.09 46.99 38.02
C THR A 258 -14.64 46.55 39.37
N GLU A 259 -13.87 45.79 40.12
CA GLU A 259 -14.28 45.37 41.47
C GLU A 259 -14.07 46.49 42.51
N CYS A 260 -13.43 47.61 42.12
CA CYS A 260 -13.17 48.74 43.02
C CYS A 260 -13.47 50.07 42.34
N LEU A 261 -14.74 50.49 42.37
CA LEU A 261 -15.15 51.85 41.98
C LEU A 261 -14.92 52.87 43.11
N ASP A 262 -14.94 52.39 44.36
CA ASP A 262 -14.66 53.17 45.57
C ASP A 262 -14.35 52.24 46.76
N ASP A 263 -13.89 52.81 47.87
CA ASP A 263 -13.54 52.11 49.12
C ASP A 263 -14.68 51.28 49.73
N SER A 264 -15.93 51.44 49.26
CA SER A 264 -17.08 50.70 49.78
C SER A 264 -17.19 49.28 49.22
N HIS A 265 -16.44 48.96 48.17
CA HIS A 265 -16.39 47.64 47.54
C HIS A 265 -15.29 46.73 48.09
N CYS A 266 -14.37 47.26 48.92
CA CYS A 266 -13.41 46.46 49.67
C CYS A 266 -14.10 45.79 50.87
N GLU A 267 -14.12 44.45 50.92
CA GLU A 267 -14.80 43.68 51.97
C GLU A 267 -14.17 43.87 53.38
N TRP A 268 -13.00 44.52 53.46
CA TRP A 268 -12.21 44.71 54.67
C TRP A 268 -12.03 46.20 54.96
N LYS A 269 -12.77 46.72 55.95
CA LYS A 269 -12.87 48.15 56.28
C LYS A 269 -11.66 48.77 57.00
N GLU A 270 -10.51 48.11 57.06
CA GLU A 270 -9.37 48.61 57.84
C GLU A 270 -8.16 49.05 57.01
N ASP A 271 -8.16 48.86 55.69
CA ASP A 271 -7.14 49.41 54.81
C ASP A 271 -7.82 50.31 53.77
N GLU A 272 -7.45 51.61 53.76
CA GLU A 272 -7.70 52.50 52.61
C GLU A 272 -7.07 51.85 51.36
N CYS A 273 -7.53 52.17 50.14
CA CYS A 273 -6.93 51.69 48.88
C CYS A 273 -5.47 52.17 48.74
N GLU A 274 -4.55 51.64 49.54
CA GLU A 274 -3.10 51.78 49.40
C GLU A 274 -2.59 50.55 48.61
N ASP A 275 -2.30 50.82 47.34
CA ASP A 275 -1.32 50.12 46.49
C ASP A 275 -1.52 48.65 46.09
N HIS A 276 -2.64 47.97 46.37
CA HIS A 276 -2.82 46.58 45.88
C HIS A 276 -4.18 46.33 45.22
N CYS A 277 -4.20 46.41 43.89
CA CYS A 277 -5.21 45.74 43.07
C CYS A 277 -4.58 44.46 42.50
N GLU A 278 -4.92 43.29 43.05
CA GLU A 278 -4.63 42.01 42.40
C GLU A 278 -5.75 41.70 41.41
N THR A 279 -5.38 41.49 40.14
CA THR A 279 -6.29 40.89 39.16
C THR A 279 -6.53 39.42 39.49
N ALA A 280 -7.60 38.82 38.95
CA ALA A 280 -7.91 37.40 39.15
C ALA A 280 -6.76 36.44 38.73
N ASP A 281 -5.81 36.92 37.92
CA ASP A 281 -4.63 36.20 37.46
C ASP A 281 -3.31 36.59 38.18
N GLY A 282 -3.39 37.42 39.23
CA GLY A 282 -2.24 37.76 40.09
C GLY A 282 -1.24 38.76 39.49
N VAL A 283 -1.63 39.53 38.46
CA VAL A 283 -0.80 40.62 37.92
C VAL A 283 -1.01 41.88 38.77
N LEU A 284 0.08 42.38 39.37
CA LEU A 284 0.11 43.62 40.14
C LEU A 284 0.25 44.82 39.18
N VAL A 285 -0.65 45.79 39.31
CA VAL A 285 -0.57 47.07 38.58
C VAL A 285 -0.43 48.19 39.62
N ASP A 286 0.60 49.04 39.47
CA ASP A 286 0.80 50.18 40.36
C ASP A 286 -0.29 51.25 40.11
N VAL A 287 -0.97 51.67 41.17
CA VAL A 287 -2.00 52.72 41.12
C VAL A 287 -1.41 54.01 41.68
N TYR A 288 -1.46 55.11 40.92
CA TYR A 288 -1.13 56.44 41.44
C TYR A 288 -2.41 57.20 41.79
N CYS A 289 -2.60 57.49 43.07
CA CYS A 289 -3.65 58.37 43.55
C CYS A 289 -3.12 59.80 43.72
N SER A 290 -3.80 60.77 43.09
CA SER A 290 -3.50 62.19 43.31
C SER A 290 -4.02 62.65 44.68
N SER A 291 -3.41 63.69 45.26
CA SER A 291 -3.85 64.30 46.53
C SER A 291 -5.26 64.95 46.47
N SER A 292 -5.91 64.91 45.31
CA SER A 292 -7.31 65.29 45.09
C SER A 292 -8.31 64.12 45.16
N GLY A 293 -7.86 62.88 45.36
CA GLY A 293 -8.73 61.70 45.47
C GLY A 293 -9.13 61.07 44.14
N ASP A 294 -8.57 61.55 43.02
CA ASP A 294 -8.68 60.84 41.74
C ASP A 294 -7.52 59.84 41.64
N CYS A 295 -7.86 58.55 41.65
CA CYS A 295 -6.94 57.45 41.34
C CYS A 295 -7.06 57.10 39.86
N ARG A 296 -5.92 56.96 39.18
CA ARG A 296 -5.84 56.44 37.81
C ARG A 296 -4.85 55.28 37.80
N CYS A 297 -5.25 54.17 37.18
CA CYS A 297 -4.34 53.10 36.81
C CYS A 297 -3.56 53.58 35.58
N ASP A 298 -2.24 53.65 35.68
CA ASP A 298 -1.37 54.03 34.56
C ASP A 298 -0.51 52.81 34.22
N CYS A 299 -0.83 52.12 33.12
CA CYS A 299 -0.14 50.90 32.69
C CYS A 299 1.00 51.18 31.69
N ASP A 300 1.48 52.42 31.52
CA ASP A 300 2.47 52.79 30.50
C ASP A 300 3.95 52.50 30.88
N LEU A 301 4.22 51.66 31.89
CA LEU A 301 5.59 51.26 32.27
C LEU A 301 5.77 49.75 32.41
N LEU A 302 5.61 49.02 31.29
CA LEU A 302 6.25 47.73 31.05
C LEU A 302 6.87 47.68 29.64
#